data_AF-A0A537M7S6-F1
#
_entry.id   AF-A0A537M7S6-F1
#
_cell.length_a   1.000
_cell.length_b   1.000
_cell.length_c   1.000
_cell.angle_alpha   90.00
_cell.angle_beta   90.00
_cell.angle_gamma   90.00
#
_symmetry.space_group_name_H-M   'P 1'
#
loop_
_entity.id
_entity.type
_entity.pdbx_description
1 polymer ?
#
loop_
_entity_poly.entity_id
_entity_poly.type
_entity_poly.pdbx_seq_one_letter_code
_entity_poly.pdbx_strand_id
1 'polypeptide(L)'
;MYALSNTAMTHIFCRSYATATALTTELVALADEKGALFWKAYGMMHQGCVLAMTGKSTNAVQMFTSGFNALRARGTTLYMPWYLSLLSVTYAELGRNDDAWRCLGEATTTMERGGERWFEAEIHRTAGEIALMDPEP
;
A
#
# COMPACT_ATOMS: atom_id res chain seq x y z
N MET A 1 9.10 -5.09 16.10
CA MET A 1 8.26 -4.29 15.17
C MET A 1 9.03 -3.92 13.89
N TYR A 2 10.18 -3.25 13.95
CA TYR A 2 10.98 -2.92 12.76
C TYR A 2 11.29 -4.15 11.88
N ALA A 3 11.82 -5.22 12.49
CA ALA A 3 12.12 -6.47 11.79
C ALA A 3 10.85 -7.08 11.16
N LEU A 4 9.76 -7.23 11.94
CA LEU A 4 8.47 -7.73 11.44
C LEU A 4 7.98 -6.93 10.22
N SER A 5 8.07 -5.61 10.26
CA SER A 5 7.64 -4.73 9.16
C SER A 5 8.48 -4.94 7.89
N ASN A 6 9.81 -4.89 8.01
CA ASN A 6 10.71 -5.06 6.85
C ASN A 6 10.65 -6.49 6.29
N THR A 7 10.64 -7.51 7.14
CA THR A 7 10.53 -8.90 6.69
C THR A 7 9.18 -9.15 6.01
N ALA A 8 8.08 -8.59 6.53
CA ALA A 8 6.78 -8.67 5.86
C ALA A 8 6.79 -8.03 4.47
N MET A 9 7.40 -6.84 4.33
CA MET A 9 7.58 -6.17 3.04
C MET A 9 8.33 -7.06 2.04
N THR A 10 9.44 -7.67 2.46
CA THR A 10 10.18 -8.63 1.61
C THR A 10 9.31 -9.81 1.19
N HIS A 11 8.55 -10.41 2.11
CA HIS A 11 7.65 -11.51 1.77
C HIS A 11 6.52 -11.10 0.83
N ILE A 12 6.02 -9.86 0.91
CA ILE A 12 5.04 -9.33 -0.06
C ILE A 12 5.65 -9.30 -1.46
N PHE A 13 6.85 -8.74 -1.62
CA PHE A 13 7.53 -8.69 -2.91
C PHE A 13 7.88 -10.08 -3.45
N CYS A 14 8.26 -11.01 -2.59
CA CYS A 14 8.49 -12.41 -2.96
C CYS A 14 7.19 -13.22 -3.15
N ARG A 15 6.01 -12.60 -3.09
CA ARG A 15 4.69 -13.23 -3.23
C ARG A 15 4.40 -14.34 -2.21
N SER A 16 5.10 -14.31 -1.07
CA SER A 16 4.93 -15.22 0.06
C SER A 16 3.83 -14.68 1.00
N TYR A 17 2.61 -14.59 0.48
CA TYR A 17 1.52 -13.86 1.14
C TYR A 17 1.07 -14.49 2.46
N ALA A 18 1.15 -15.82 2.61
CA ALA A 18 0.82 -16.49 3.87
C ALA A 18 1.77 -16.05 5.00
N THR A 19 3.08 -16.04 4.73
CA THR A 19 4.09 -15.56 5.68
C THR A 19 3.94 -14.08 5.96
N ALA A 20 3.72 -13.26 4.91
CA ALA A 20 3.46 -11.84 5.09
C ALA A 20 2.22 -11.58 5.96
N THR A 21 1.14 -12.36 5.79
CA THR A 21 -0.07 -12.24 6.62
C THR A 21 0.22 -12.54 8.09
N ALA A 22 0.97 -13.59 8.38
CA ALA A 22 1.36 -13.93 9.75
C ALA A 22 2.18 -12.79 10.40
N LEU A 23 3.22 -12.31 9.70
CA LEU A 23 4.11 -11.27 10.19
C LEU A 23 3.40 -9.93 10.40
N THR A 24 2.50 -9.54 9.50
CA THR A 24 1.75 -8.29 9.62
C THR A 24 0.70 -8.36 10.73
N THR A 25 0.08 -9.51 10.93
CA THR A 25 -0.84 -9.76 12.05
C THR A 25 -0.10 -9.65 13.40
N GLU A 26 1.07 -10.29 13.50
CA GLU A 26 1.93 -10.18 14.69
C GLU A 26 2.38 -8.73 14.92
N LEU A 27 2.77 -8.01 13.86
CA LEU A 27 3.15 -6.60 13.95
C LEU A 27 2.03 -5.72 14.50
N VAL A 28 0.80 -5.88 14.00
CA VAL A 28 -0.36 -5.12 14.48
C VAL A 28 -0.65 -5.43 15.94
N ALA A 29 -0.66 -6.71 16.32
CA ALA A 29 -0.93 -7.14 17.69
C ALA A 29 0.12 -6.59 18.68
N LEU A 30 1.40 -6.75 18.35
CA LEU A 30 2.50 -6.24 19.18
C LEU A 30 2.48 -4.70 19.26
N ALA A 31 2.18 -4.02 18.15
CA ALA A 31 2.08 -2.57 18.15
C ALA A 31 0.91 -2.07 19.01
N ASP A 32 -0.22 -2.79 19.04
CA ASP A 32 -1.35 -2.49 19.89
C ASP A 32 -1.00 -2.66 21.38
N GLU A 33 -0.38 -3.80 21.73
CA GLU A 33 0.08 -4.11 23.10
C GLU A 33 1.00 -3.02 23.66
N LYS A 34 1.89 -2.47 22.81
CA LYS A 34 2.88 -1.46 23.23
C LYS A 34 2.40 -0.02 23.00
N GLY A 35 1.18 0.21 22.53
CA GLY A 35 0.68 1.55 22.18
C GLY A 35 1.47 2.22 21.03
N ALA A 36 2.16 1.43 20.21
CA ALA A 36 3.05 1.90 19.16
C ALA A 36 2.28 2.19 17.86
N LEU A 37 1.47 3.25 17.87
CA LEU A 37 0.51 3.57 16.81
C LEU A 37 1.13 3.72 15.41
N PHE A 38 2.38 4.19 15.33
CA PHE A 38 3.14 4.27 14.08
C PHE A 38 3.37 2.89 13.45
N TRP A 39 3.79 1.91 14.25
CA TRP A 39 4.00 0.54 13.80
C TRP A 39 2.69 -0.19 13.48
N LYS A 40 1.63 0.12 14.23
CA LYS A 40 0.28 -0.38 13.92
C LYS A 40 -0.16 0.08 12.54
N ALA A 41 0.07 1.36 12.20
CA ALA A 41 -0.24 1.90 10.88
C ALA A 41 0.52 1.18 9.76
N TYR A 42 1.83 0.93 9.91
CA TYR A 42 2.57 0.15 8.92
C TYR A 42 2.09 -1.30 8.79
N GLY A 43 1.75 -1.95 9.90
CA GLY A 43 1.15 -3.28 9.87
C GLY A 43 -0.14 -3.31 9.06
N MET A 44 -1.03 -2.33 9.27
CA MET A 44 -2.26 -2.18 8.48
C MET A 44 -1.96 -1.93 7.00
N MET A 45 -1.03 -1.03 6.66
CA MET A 45 -0.67 -0.78 5.26
C MET A 45 -0.18 -2.06 4.57
N HIS A 46 0.67 -2.85 5.23
CA HIS A 46 1.14 -4.13 4.70
C HIS A 46 0.03 -5.18 4.58
N GLN A 47 -0.93 -5.22 5.50
CA GLN A 47 -2.14 -6.04 5.35
C GLN A 47 -2.94 -5.62 4.11
N GLY A 48 -3.07 -4.31 3.87
CA GLY A 48 -3.66 -3.75 2.65
C GLY A 48 -2.96 -4.24 1.39
N CYS A 49 -1.61 -4.21 1.37
CA CYS A 49 -0.82 -4.75 0.27
C CYS A 49 -1.10 -6.24 0.02
N VAL A 50 -1.11 -7.07 1.07
CA VAL A 50 -1.39 -8.50 0.94
C VAL A 50 -2.80 -8.74 0.40
N LEU A 51 -3.79 -7.98 0.89
CA LEU A 51 -5.18 -8.08 0.42
C LEU A 51 -5.31 -7.69 -1.06
N ALA A 52 -4.65 -6.61 -1.49
CA ALA A 52 -4.64 -6.17 -2.89
C ALA A 52 -4.02 -7.25 -3.78
N MET A 53 -2.83 -7.73 -3.40
CA MET A 53 -2.08 -8.73 -4.17
C MET A 53 -2.71 -10.13 -4.19
N THR A 54 -3.76 -10.35 -3.38
CA THR A 54 -4.54 -11.60 -3.34
C THR A 54 -5.97 -11.43 -3.86
N GLY A 55 -6.27 -10.34 -4.56
CA GLY A 55 -7.55 -10.10 -5.22
C GLY A 55 -8.70 -9.77 -4.27
N LYS A 56 -8.40 -9.36 -3.03
CA LYS A 56 -9.39 -8.95 -2.02
C LYS A 56 -9.55 -7.43 -2.00
N SER A 57 -9.83 -6.85 -3.17
CA SER A 57 -9.68 -5.43 -3.45
C SER A 57 -10.54 -4.54 -2.54
N THR A 58 -11.78 -4.91 -2.25
CA THR A 58 -12.64 -4.16 -1.30
C THR A 58 -12.03 -4.07 0.10
N ASN A 59 -11.48 -5.18 0.61
CA ASN A 59 -10.87 -5.21 1.94
C ASN A 59 -9.54 -4.45 1.95
N ALA A 60 -8.79 -4.51 0.85
CA ALA A 60 -7.56 -3.74 0.68
C ALA A 60 -7.83 -2.24 0.73
N VAL A 61 -8.86 -1.73 0.04
CA VAL A 61 -9.25 -0.31 0.08
C VAL A 61 -9.56 0.14 1.51
N GLN A 62 -10.33 -0.64 2.26
CA GLN A 62 -10.66 -0.32 3.65
C GLN A 62 -9.40 -0.25 4.53
N MET A 63 -8.50 -1.22 4.36
CA MET A 63 -7.26 -1.28 5.12
C MET A 63 -6.31 -0.13 4.80
N PHE A 64 -6.11 0.16 3.51
CA PHE A 64 -5.32 1.30 3.06
C PHE A 64 -5.90 2.62 3.54
N THR A 65 -7.22 2.84 3.43
CA THR A 65 -7.85 4.09 3.89
C THR A 65 -7.59 4.33 5.37
N SER A 66 -7.73 3.29 6.19
CA SER A 66 -7.48 3.37 7.63
C SER A 66 -6.00 3.65 7.95
N GLY A 67 -5.09 2.95 7.26
CA GLY A 67 -3.65 3.12 7.44
C GLY A 67 -3.14 4.48 6.95
N PHE A 68 -3.61 4.98 5.80
CA PHE A 68 -3.27 6.30 5.28
C PHE A 68 -3.67 7.41 6.24
N ASN A 69 -4.89 7.36 6.78
CA ASN A 69 -5.34 8.33 7.78
C ASN A 69 -4.41 8.34 9.00
N ALA A 70 -3.98 7.16 9.46
CA ALA A 70 -3.06 7.03 10.58
C ALA A 70 -1.64 7.55 10.26
N LEU A 71 -1.10 7.27 9.08
CA LEU A 71 0.24 7.72 8.68
C LEU A 71 0.27 9.23 8.39
N ARG A 72 -0.73 9.76 7.67
CA ARG A 72 -0.84 11.19 7.35
C ARG A 72 -1.02 12.05 8.60
N ALA A 73 -1.79 11.59 9.59
CA ALA A 73 -1.93 12.29 10.88
C ALA A 73 -0.59 12.45 11.63
N ARG A 74 0.45 11.70 11.25
CA ARG A 74 1.80 11.74 11.84
C ARG A 74 2.84 12.34 10.90
N GLY A 75 2.45 12.82 9.72
CA GLY A 75 3.36 13.37 8.72
C GLY A 75 4.28 12.33 8.07
N THR A 76 3.99 11.03 8.18
CA THR A 76 4.81 9.97 7.59
C THR A 76 4.65 9.97 6.07
N THR A 77 5.76 10.03 5.33
CA THR A 77 5.78 9.96 3.86
C THR A 77 6.52 8.74 3.30
N LEU A 78 7.32 8.06 4.14
CA LEU A 78 8.09 6.88 3.72
C LEU A 78 7.16 5.75 3.26
N TYR A 79 7.48 5.16 2.11
CA TYR A 79 6.71 4.11 1.42
C TYR A 79 5.36 4.55 0.86
N MET A 80 4.99 5.82 0.97
CA MET A 80 3.72 6.31 0.43
C MET A 80 3.59 6.10 -1.08
N PRO A 81 4.63 6.32 -1.92
CA PRO A 81 4.51 6.04 -3.35
C PRO A 81 4.15 4.58 -3.63
N TRP A 82 4.72 3.64 -2.87
CA TRP A 82 4.38 2.22 -2.98
C TRP A 82 2.93 1.94 -2.62
N TYR A 83 2.46 2.41 -1.47
CA TYR A 83 1.09 2.16 -1.04
C TYR A 83 0.05 2.82 -1.95
N LEU A 84 0.32 4.02 -2.45
CA LEU A 84 -0.57 4.73 -3.36
C LEU A 84 -0.66 4.03 -4.72
N SER A 85 0.46 3.50 -5.22
CA SER A 85 0.49 2.71 -6.46
C SER A 85 -0.29 1.38 -6.32
N LEU A 86 -0.22 0.71 -5.19
CA LEU A 86 -1.04 -0.50 -4.97
C LEU A 86 -2.52 -0.15 -4.82
N LEU A 87 -2.84 0.92 -4.09
CA LEU A 87 -4.22 1.37 -3.95
C LEU A 87 -4.82 1.79 -5.30
N SER A 88 -4.03 2.38 -6.22
CA SER A 88 -4.54 2.73 -7.54
C SER A 88 -4.92 1.50 -8.37
N VAL A 89 -4.07 0.45 -8.39
CA VAL A 89 -4.45 -0.83 -9.03
C VAL A 89 -5.71 -1.40 -8.38
N THR A 90 -5.77 -1.39 -7.05
CA THR A 90 -6.92 -1.90 -6.29
C THR A 90 -8.22 -1.17 -6.65
N TYR A 91 -8.17 0.14 -6.90
CA TYR A 91 -9.33 0.89 -7.37
C TYR A 91 -9.72 0.57 -8.81
N ALA A 92 -8.75 0.40 -9.71
CA ALA A 92 -9.01 0.02 -11.10
C ALA A 92 -9.67 -1.37 -11.19
N GLU A 93 -9.21 -2.34 -10.39
CA GLU A 93 -9.85 -3.67 -10.28
C GLU A 93 -11.32 -3.61 -9.82
N LEU A 94 -11.70 -2.55 -9.09
CA LEU A 94 -13.07 -2.31 -8.64
C LEU A 94 -13.88 -1.45 -9.63
N GLY A 95 -13.31 -1.11 -10.80
CA GLY A 95 -13.92 -0.22 -11.80
C GLY A 95 -14.01 1.25 -11.37
N ARG A 96 -13.24 1.65 -10.35
CA ARG A 96 -13.21 3.03 -9.82
C ARG A 96 -12.05 3.81 -10.45
N ASN A 97 -12.12 3.99 -11.77
CA ASN A 97 -10.99 4.50 -12.57
C ASN A 97 -10.54 5.91 -12.15
N ASP A 98 -11.48 6.82 -11.86
CA ASP A 98 -11.15 8.17 -11.34
C ASP A 98 -10.34 8.12 -10.04
N ASP A 99 -10.71 7.22 -9.12
CA ASP A 99 -9.98 7.03 -7.87
C ASP A 99 -8.61 6.40 -8.10
N ALA A 100 -8.51 5.49 -9.06
CA ALA A 100 -7.26 4.87 -9.46
C ALA A 100 -6.26 5.92 -9.97
N TRP A 101 -6.68 6.73 -10.95
CA TRP A 101 -5.84 7.80 -11.51
C TRP A 101 -5.48 8.87 -10.47
N ARG A 102 -6.42 9.23 -9.58
CA ARG A 102 -6.16 10.15 -8.48
C ARG A 102 -5.09 9.63 -7.52
N CYS A 103 -5.16 8.34 -7.13
CA CYS A 103 -4.15 7.72 -6.29
C CYS A 103 -2.78 7.64 -6.98
N LEU A 104 -2.76 7.32 -8.27
CA LEU A 104 -1.51 7.25 -9.02
C LEU A 104 -0.85 8.63 -9.15
N GLY A 105 -1.62 9.69 -9.43
CA GLY A 105 -1.11 11.06 -9.47
C GLY A 105 -0.56 11.51 -8.11
N GLU A 106 -1.17 11.08 -7.01
CA GLU A 106 -0.66 11.31 -5.67
C GLU A 106 0.66 10.56 -5.42
N ALA A 107 0.78 9.31 -5.90
CA ALA A 107 2.02 8.53 -5.80
C ALA A 107 3.18 9.25 -6.49
N THR A 108 2.96 9.71 -7.73
CA THR A 108 3.96 10.46 -8.51
C THR A 108 4.35 11.77 -7.82
N THR A 109 3.37 12.56 -7.38
CA THR A 109 3.64 13.82 -6.67
C THR A 109 4.44 13.61 -5.39
N THR A 110 4.11 12.54 -4.63
CA THR A 110 4.79 12.21 -3.38
C THR A 110 6.23 11.76 -3.62
N MET A 111 6.45 10.93 -4.65
CA MET A 111 7.78 10.51 -5.10
C MET A 111 8.65 11.72 -5.50
N GLU A 112 8.11 12.61 -6.35
CA GLU A 112 8.84 13.78 -6.85
C GLU A 112 9.22 14.74 -5.73
N ARG A 113 8.29 15.05 -4.81
CA ARG A 113 8.55 15.93 -3.67
C ARG A 113 9.47 15.30 -2.63
N GLY A 114 9.35 14.00 -2.39
CA GLY A 114 10.07 13.29 -1.33
C GLY A 114 11.47 12.80 -1.74
N GLY A 115 11.75 12.73 -3.05
CA GLY A 115 13.00 12.16 -3.58
C GLY A 115 13.11 10.63 -3.47
N GLU A 116 12.06 9.96 -2.97
CA GLU A 116 11.99 8.51 -2.79
C GLU A 116 11.70 7.82 -4.14
N ARG A 117 12.74 7.48 -4.91
CA ARG A 117 12.61 6.96 -6.29
C ARG A 117 12.70 5.43 -6.45
N TRP A 118 12.88 4.67 -5.37
CA TRP A 118 13.05 3.21 -5.47
C TRP A 118 11.84 2.47 -6.08
N PHE A 119 10.67 3.10 -6.10
CA PHE A 119 9.42 2.55 -6.64
C PHE A 119 8.97 3.21 -7.96
N GLU A 120 9.77 4.10 -8.54
CA GLU A 120 9.42 4.89 -9.74
C GLU A 120 9.02 4.00 -10.93
N ALA A 121 9.82 2.96 -11.19
CA ALA A 121 9.54 2.03 -12.29
C ALA A 121 8.17 1.34 -12.13
N GLU A 122 7.78 1.01 -10.89
CA GLU A 122 6.52 0.33 -10.63
C GLU A 122 5.32 1.26 -10.76
N ILE A 123 5.47 2.54 -10.40
CA ILE A 123 4.43 3.57 -10.64
C ILE A 123 4.13 3.67 -12.13
N HIS A 124 5.16 3.71 -12.98
CA HIS A 124 4.98 3.72 -14.44
C HIS A 124 4.34 2.42 -14.95
N ARG A 125 4.73 1.27 -14.40
CA ARG A 125 4.12 -0.03 -14.74
C ARG A 125 2.63 -0.04 -14.40
N THR A 126 2.26 0.40 -13.20
CA THR A 126 0.88 0.54 -12.74
C THR A 126 0.08 1.51 -13.62
N ALA A 127 0.67 2.61 -14.08
CA ALA A 127 0.01 3.52 -15.02
C ALA A 127 -0.45 2.80 -16.29
N GLY A 128 0.43 1.95 -16.85
CA GLY A 128 0.10 1.12 -18.01
C GLY A 128 -0.99 0.09 -17.71
N GLU A 129 -0.97 -0.54 -16.53
CA GLU A 129 -2.02 -1.48 -16.13
C GLU A 129 -3.39 -0.81 -16.02
N ILE A 130 -3.46 0.37 -15.40
CA ILE A 130 -4.71 1.13 -15.27
C ILE A 130 -5.22 1.53 -16.64
N ALA A 131 -4.35 2.03 -17.53
CA ALA A 131 -4.73 2.39 -18.90
C ALA A 131 -5.27 1.19 -19.72
N LEU A 132 -4.82 -0.04 -19.44
CA LEU A 132 -5.37 -1.24 -20.07
C LEU A 132 -6.74 -1.65 -19.50
N MET A 133 -7.01 -1.35 -18.22
CA MET A 133 -8.30 -1.62 -17.56
C MET A 133 -9.35 -0.55 -17.85
N ASP A 134 -8.91 0.65 -18.17
CA ASP A 134 -9.70 1.81 -18.57
C ASP A 134 -9.38 2.18 -20.03
N PRO A 135 -9.66 1.30 -21.01
CA PRO A 135 -9.51 1.68 -22.40
C PRO A 135 -10.47 2.85 -22.66
N GLU A 136 -9.92 4.02 -23.00
CA GLU A 136 -10.72 5.08 -23.59
C GLU A 136 -11.58 4.46 -24.71
N PRO A 137 -12.88 4.80 -24.79
CA PRO A 137 -13.74 4.31 -25.86
C PRO A 137 -13.25 4.72 -27.25
#